data_AF-A0A6C0LDP1-F1
#
_entry.id   AF-A0A6C0LDP1-F1
#
_cell.length_a   1.000
_cell.length_b   1.000
_cell.length_c   1.000
_cell.angle_alpha   90.00
_cell.angle_beta   90.00
_cell.angle_gamma   90.00
#
_symmetry.space_group_name_H-M   'P 1'
#
loop_
_entity.id
_entity.type
_entity.pdbx_description
1 polymer ?
#
loop_
_entity_poly.entity_id
_entity_poly.type
_entity_poly.pdbx_seq_one_letter_code
_entity_poly.pdbx_strand_id
1 'polypeptide(L)'
;MHNELKIDIAVLYQEFTSIDVILDNSNITELDEIQIDEEIFKKIFYPHGETFGLDSSLANSPEYYQYITFLTPYRTVNNKLFVLLEQIFKNIESDLNLTRNCFTTTSCVELTNEILNIKTLCDMRCSCVLNSLTWENIEQMNKNYKLSHTENEKNDLILVISVIFRTPTEGVKNSVFKFNYRIKNT
;
A
#
# COMPACT_ATOMS: atom_id res chain seq x y z
N MET A 1 -9.39 25.33 5.58
CA MET A 1 -9.48 23.90 5.22
C MET A 1 -8.15 23.54 4.59
N HIS A 2 -7.55 22.40 4.95
CA HIS A 2 -6.38 21.90 4.20
C HIS A 2 -6.93 21.22 2.95
N ASN A 3 -6.55 21.71 1.77
CA ASN A 3 -6.95 21.12 0.52
C ASN A 3 -5.89 20.10 0.13
N GLU A 4 -6.25 18.83 0.28
CA GLU A 4 -5.36 17.69 0.01
C GLU A 4 -5.79 17.02 -1.29
N LEU A 5 -4.86 16.89 -2.24
CA LEU A 5 -5.07 16.09 -3.43
C LEU A 5 -4.56 14.68 -3.18
N LYS A 6 -5.48 13.72 -3.02
CA LYS A 6 -5.16 12.29 -2.87
C LYS A 6 -5.34 11.57 -4.22
N ILE A 7 -4.30 10.89 -4.70
CA ILE A 7 -4.30 10.17 -5.97
C ILE A 7 -3.87 8.71 -5.74
N ASP A 8 -4.72 7.74 -6.11
CA ASP A 8 -4.32 6.33 -6.21
C ASP A 8 -3.47 6.13 -7.47
N ILE A 9 -2.17 5.86 -7.28
CA ILE A 9 -1.19 5.86 -8.38
C ILE A 9 -0.75 4.47 -8.82
N ALA A 10 -0.86 3.46 -7.96
CA ALA A 10 -0.40 2.11 -8.27
C ALA A 10 -1.13 1.07 -7.42
N VAL A 11 -1.33 -0.10 -8.01
CA VAL A 11 -1.88 -1.27 -7.33
C VAL A 11 -0.90 -2.44 -7.46
N LEU A 12 -0.39 -2.90 -6.34
CA LEU A 12 0.43 -4.08 -6.20
C LEU A 12 -0.44 -5.24 -5.72
N TYR A 13 -0.17 -6.46 -6.18
CA TYR A 13 -0.88 -7.64 -5.68
C TYR A 13 0.03 -8.84 -5.51
N GLN A 14 -0.39 -9.75 -4.64
CA GLN A 14 0.22 -11.06 -4.47
C GLN A 14 -0.38 -12.03 -5.49
N GLU A 15 0.44 -12.57 -6.39
CA GLU A 15 0.00 -13.50 -7.44
C GLU A 15 -0.30 -14.89 -6.84
N PHE A 16 -1.58 -15.19 -6.61
CA PHE A 16 -2.04 -16.53 -6.22
C PHE A 16 -3.06 -17.16 -7.16
N THR A 17 -3.90 -16.36 -7.82
CA THR A 17 -4.91 -16.84 -8.79
C THR A 17 -5.34 -15.72 -9.72
N SER A 18 -5.72 -16.04 -10.96
CA SER A 18 -6.36 -15.12 -11.91
C SER A 18 -7.83 -14.89 -11.50
N ILE A 19 -8.07 -13.95 -10.59
CA ILE A 19 -9.42 -13.52 -10.20
C ILE A 19 -9.50 -12.01 -10.38
N ASP A 20 -10.61 -11.54 -10.95
CA ASP A 20 -10.91 -10.11 -11.11
C ASP A 20 -10.91 -9.43 -9.73
N VAL A 21 -10.10 -8.38 -9.59
CA VAL A 21 -10.03 -7.60 -8.36
C VAL A 21 -11.25 -6.67 -8.31
N ILE A 22 -12.24 -7.03 -7.49
CA ILE A 22 -13.36 -6.14 -7.16
C ILE A 22 -13.03 -5.40 -5.87
N LEU A 23 -12.63 -4.13 -5.98
CA LEU A 23 -12.27 -3.27 -4.83
C LEU A 23 -13.46 -3.05 -3.89
N ASP A 24 -14.69 -2.99 -4.43
CA ASP A 24 -15.93 -2.71 -3.68
C ASP A 24 -16.31 -3.81 -2.66
N ASN A 25 -15.62 -4.96 -2.69
CA ASN A 25 -15.80 -6.04 -1.73
C ASN A 25 -14.46 -6.49 -1.11
N SER A 26 -13.68 -5.53 -0.62
CA SER A 26 -12.38 -5.76 0.03
C SER A 26 -12.32 -5.16 1.44
N ASN A 27 -11.50 -5.73 2.31
CA ASN A 27 -11.16 -5.17 3.61
C ASN A 27 -10.03 -4.14 3.45
N ILE A 28 -10.39 -2.86 3.49
CA ILE A 28 -9.45 -1.75 3.27
C ILE A 28 -8.88 -1.29 4.61
N THR A 29 -7.55 -1.27 4.71
CA THR A 29 -6.80 -0.66 5.81
C THR A 29 -5.99 0.51 5.27
N GLU A 30 -6.32 1.72 5.68
CA GLU A 30 -5.50 2.91 5.38
C GLU A 30 -4.40 3.05 6.43
N LEU A 31 -3.14 2.96 5.99
CA LEU A 31 -2.00 3.22 6.85
C LEU A 31 -1.83 4.74 7.01
N ASP A 32 -1.33 5.16 8.17
CA ASP A 32 -1.00 6.56 8.41
C ASP A 32 0.06 7.04 7.41
N GLU A 33 0.07 8.35 7.17
CA GLU A 33 0.85 8.95 6.12
C GLU A 33 2.36 8.86 6.34
N ILE A 34 3.06 8.63 5.25
CA ILE A 34 4.51 8.59 5.16
C ILE A 34 4.96 9.91 4.54
N GLN A 35 5.67 10.72 5.31
CA GLN A 35 6.25 11.96 4.84
C GLN A 35 7.50 11.66 4.00
N ILE A 36 7.53 12.09 2.74
CA ILE A 36 8.62 11.79 1.81
C ILE A 36 8.87 12.94 0.84
N ASP A 37 10.13 13.13 0.46
CA ASP A 37 10.52 14.11 -0.54
C ASP A 37 10.24 13.55 -1.95
N GLU A 38 9.85 14.40 -2.89
CA GLU A 38 9.49 13.99 -4.25
C GLU A 38 10.65 13.24 -4.95
N GLU A 39 11.88 13.70 -4.77
CA GLU A 39 13.06 13.05 -5.37
C GLU A 39 13.27 11.63 -4.84
N ILE A 40 13.09 11.41 -3.54
CA ILE A 40 13.21 10.08 -2.92
C ILE A 40 12.07 9.20 -3.41
N PHE A 41 10.85 9.74 -3.46
CA PHE A 41 9.68 9.03 -3.97
C PHE A 41 9.90 8.55 -5.41
N LYS A 42 10.37 9.44 -6.29
CA LYS A 42 10.72 9.11 -7.69
C LYS A 42 11.81 8.05 -7.77
N LYS A 43 12.87 8.12 -6.97
CA LYS A 43 13.93 7.08 -6.96
C LYS A 43 13.40 5.70 -6.59
N ILE A 44 12.45 5.63 -5.65
CA ILE A 44 11.88 4.36 -5.19
C ILE A 44 10.88 3.79 -6.19
N PHE A 45 9.95 4.62 -6.68
CA PHE A 45 8.76 4.14 -7.41
C PHE A 45 8.76 4.48 -8.91
N TYR A 46 9.63 5.39 -9.36
CA TYR A 46 9.79 5.80 -10.75
C TYR A 46 11.27 5.86 -11.15
N PRO A 47 12.07 4.80 -10.92
CA PRO A 47 13.51 4.82 -11.13
C PRO A 47 13.92 5.07 -12.60
N HIS A 48 12.98 4.88 -13.53
CA HIS A 48 13.17 5.10 -14.97
C HIS A 48 12.37 6.31 -15.51
N GLY A 49 11.93 7.21 -14.62
CA GLY A 49 11.23 8.45 -14.99
C GLY A 49 9.71 8.30 -15.04
N GLU A 50 9.18 7.73 -16.12
CA GLU A 50 7.72 7.79 -16.36
C GLU A 50 6.92 6.60 -15.84
N THR A 51 7.53 5.42 -15.79
CA THR A 51 6.81 4.18 -15.46
C THR A 51 7.02 3.80 -14.01
N PHE A 52 5.94 3.42 -13.34
CA PHE A 52 6.00 2.89 -12.00
C PHE A 52 6.80 1.57 -11.99
N GLY A 53 7.76 1.46 -11.09
CA GLY A 53 8.59 0.27 -10.92
C GLY A 53 9.20 0.21 -9.53
N LEU A 54 9.38 -1.01 -9.03
CA LEU A 54 10.02 -1.29 -7.75
C LEU A 54 11.22 -2.19 -7.97
N ASP A 55 12.41 -1.70 -7.64
CA ASP A 55 13.61 -2.54 -7.66
C ASP A 55 13.68 -3.38 -6.38
N SER A 56 13.80 -4.70 -6.55
CA SER A 56 14.02 -5.66 -5.47
C SER A 56 15.23 -5.33 -4.60
N SER A 57 16.25 -4.65 -5.14
CA SER A 57 17.45 -4.26 -4.40
C SER A 57 17.16 -3.29 -3.25
N LEU A 58 16.06 -2.51 -3.36
CA LEU A 58 15.63 -1.52 -2.35
C LEU A 58 15.29 -2.16 -1.00
N ALA A 59 14.91 -3.44 -0.98
CA ALA A 59 14.68 -4.19 0.25
C ALA A 59 15.90 -4.20 1.19
N ASN A 60 17.10 -4.06 0.62
CA ASN A 60 18.36 -4.06 1.35
C ASN A 60 18.95 -2.66 1.52
N SER A 61 18.27 -1.61 1.04
CA SER A 61 18.75 -0.22 1.11
C SER A 61 18.25 0.45 2.39
N PRO A 62 19.11 0.72 3.39
CA PRO A 62 18.67 1.30 4.66
C PRO A 62 18.03 2.69 4.52
N GLU A 63 18.48 3.45 3.51
CA GLU A 63 17.95 4.78 3.17
C GLU A 63 16.47 4.73 2.79
N TYR A 64 16.05 3.70 2.03
CA TYR A 64 14.70 3.61 1.48
C TYR A 64 13.79 2.69 2.28
N TYR A 65 14.35 1.83 3.14
CA TYR A 65 13.66 0.77 3.86
C TYR A 65 12.40 1.26 4.59
N GLN A 66 12.50 2.39 5.31
CA GLN A 66 11.39 2.96 6.07
C GLN A 66 10.19 3.38 5.20
N TYR A 67 10.39 3.65 3.92
CA TYR A 67 9.32 4.08 3.00
C TYR A 67 8.58 2.91 2.37
N ILE A 68 9.18 1.73 2.36
CA ILE A 68 8.63 0.54 1.67
C ILE A 68 8.29 -0.62 2.61
N THR A 69 8.65 -0.55 3.90
CA THR A 69 8.42 -1.65 4.84
C THR A 69 6.98 -1.76 5.37
N PHE A 70 6.55 -2.97 5.71
CA PHE A 70 5.35 -3.26 6.50
C PHE A 70 5.62 -3.36 8.01
N LEU A 71 6.89 -3.31 8.43
CA LEU A 71 7.26 -3.58 9.81
C LEU A 71 6.67 -2.56 10.79
N THR A 72 6.18 -3.09 11.91
CA THR A 72 5.48 -2.36 12.98
C THR A 72 6.16 -1.08 13.47
N PRO A 73 7.50 -1.00 13.64
CA PRO A 73 8.15 0.24 14.07
C PRO A 73 7.96 1.42 13.11
N TYR A 74 7.62 1.17 11.85
CA TYR A 74 7.51 2.17 10.80
C TYR A 74 6.08 2.43 10.33
N ARG A 75 5.11 1.66 10.81
CA ARG A 75 3.73 1.70 10.33
C ARG A 75 2.73 1.78 11.45
N THR A 76 1.75 2.65 11.25
CA THR A 76 0.65 2.85 12.17
C THR A 76 -0.67 3.00 11.40
N VAL A 77 -1.77 2.81 12.12
CA VAL A 77 -3.14 3.09 11.66
C VAL A 77 -3.81 3.88 12.78
N ASN A 78 -4.25 5.11 12.50
CA ASN A 78 -4.80 6.04 13.48
C ASN A 78 -3.87 6.21 14.70
N ASN A 79 -2.57 6.38 14.45
CA ASN A 79 -1.49 6.50 15.44
C ASN A 79 -1.29 5.27 16.33
N LYS A 80 -1.82 4.11 15.97
CA LYS A 80 -1.60 2.83 16.66
C LYS A 80 -0.70 1.93 15.85
N LEU A 81 0.19 1.20 16.51
CA LEU A 81 1.12 0.26 15.89
C LEU A 81 0.37 -0.71 14.96
N PHE A 82 0.86 -0.80 13.72
CA PHE A 82 0.32 -1.71 12.71
C PHE A 82 1.11 -3.03 12.71
N VAL A 83 0.40 -4.15 12.73
CA VAL A 83 0.99 -5.49 12.57
C VAL A 83 0.24 -6.17 11.43
N LEU A 84 0.92 -6.41 10.31
CA LEU A 84 0.32 -6.96 9.08
C LEU A 84 -0.43 -8.28 9.35
N LEU A 85 0.21 -9.23 10.03
CA LEU A 85 -0.37 -10.53 10.35
C LEU A 85 -1.64 -10.41 11.20
N GLU A 86 -1.63 -9.58 12.24
CA GLU A 86 -2.81 -9.38 13.09
C GLU A 86 -3.96 -8.72 12.34
N GLN A 87 -3.65 -7.78 11.45
CA GLN A 87 -4.68 -7.14 10.63
C GLN A 87 -5.30 -8.13 9.63
N ILE A 88 -4.51 -9.02 9.03
CA ILE A 88 -5.02 -10.09 8.15
C ILE A 88 -5.90 -11.06 8.95
N PHE A 89 -5.46 -11.53 10.11
CA PHE A 89 -6.30 -12.39 10.95
C PHE A 89 -7.60 -11.70 11.35
N LYS A 90 -7.54 -10.43 11.78
CA LYS A 90 -8.73 -9.65 12.14
C LYS A 90 -9.72 -9.53 10.99
N ASN A 91 -9.24 -9.35 9.75
CA ASN A 91 -10.08 -9.30 8.56
C ASN A 91 -10.79 -10.65 8.33
N ILE A 92 -10.05 -11.77 8.39
CA ILE A 92 -10.62 -13.12 8.24
C ILE A 92 -11.66 -13.42 9.34
N GLU A 93 -11.32 -13.11 10.59
CA GLU A 93 -12.20 -13.28 11.76
C GLU A 93 -13.51 -12.49 11.57
N SER A 94 -13.42 -11.25 11.10
CA SER A 94 -14.57 -10.39 10.83
C SER A 94 -15.43 -10.89 9.67
N ASP A 95 -14.82 -11.33 8.57
CA ASP A 95 -15.56 -11.79 7.38
C ASP A 95 -16.31 -13.09 7.64
N LEU A 96 -15.68 -14.02 8.37
CA LEU A 96 -16.29 -15.31 8.71
C LEU A 96 -17.18 -15.23 9.96
N ASN A 97 -17.14 -14.12 10.70
CA ASN A 97 -17.75 -13.98 12.02
C ASN A 97 -17.34 -15.12 12.97
N LEU A 98 -16.04 -15.45 12.96
CA LEU A 98 -15.41 -16.52 13.75
C LEU A 98 -14.15 -15.98 14.43
N THR A 99 -13.75 -16.63 15.50
CA THR A 99 -12.47 -16.33 16.18
C THR A 99 -11.39 -17.29 15.69
N ARG A 100 -10.11 -16.86 15.70
CA ARG A 100 -8.98 -17.66 15.19
C ARG A 100 -8.78 -19.03 15.86
N ASN A 101 -9.34 -19.25 17.03
CA ASN A 101 -9.37 -20.56 17.69
C ASN A 101 -10.23 -21.59 16.93
N CYS A 102 -11.08 -21.16 16.01
CA CYS A 102 -11.83 -22.02 15.11
C CYS A 102 -11.01 -22.49 13.90
N PHE A 103 -9.83 -21.90 13.67
CA PHE A 103 -8.95 -22.28 12.56
C PHE A 103 -8.09 -23.48 12.95
N THR A 104 -7.69 -24.27 11.94
CA THR A 104 -6.74 -25.35 12.20
C THR A 104 -5.36 -24.79 12.54
N THR A 105 -4.64 -25.45 13.43
CA THR A 105 -3.28 -25.05 13.80
C THR A 105 -2.37 -24.97 12.58
N THR A 106 -2.48 -25.92 11.65
CA THR A 106 -1.69 -25.95 10.42
C THR A 106 -1.94 -24.71 9.56
N SER A 107 -3.21 -24.34 9.30
CA SER A 107 -3.55 -23.15 8.51
C SER A 107 -3.02 -21.86 9.14
N CYS A 108 -3.10 -21.75 10.48
CA CYS A 108 -2.54 -20.60 11.19
C CYS A 108 -1.01 -20.51 11.05
N VAL A 109 -0.30 -21.64 11.15
CA VAL A 109 1.16 -21.69 11.00
C VAL A 109 1.58 -21.36 9.56
N GLU A 110 0.89 -21.90 8.56
CA GLU A 110 1.16 -21.63 7.14
C GLU A 110 1.00 -20.14 6.82
N LEU A 111 -0.15 -19.55 7.19
CA LEU A 111 -0.40 -18.12 6.99
C LEU A 111 0.62 -17.26 7.74
N THR A 112 0.96 -17.63 8.98
CA THR A 112 1.98 -16.90 9.76
C THR A 112 3.32 -16.91 9.04
N ASN A 113 3.78 -18.07 8.57
CA ASN A 113 5.04 -18.17 7.84
C ASN A 113 5.02 -17.38 6.54
N GLU A 114 3.91 -17.39 5.82
CA GLU A 114 3.77 -16.63 4.58
C GLU A 114 3.89 -15.13 4.82
N ILE A 115 3.13 -14.59 5.77
CA ILE A 115 3.11 -13.15 6.05
C ILE A 115 4.42 -12.68 6.70
N LEU A 116 5.07 -13.49 7.54
CA LEU A 116 6.36 -13.13 8.15
C LEU A 116 7.50 -12.97 7.12
N ASN A 117 7.36 -13.58 5.94
CA ASN A 117 8.33 -13.39 4.85
C ASN A 117 8.13 -12.07 4.09
N ILE A 118 7.02 -11.36 4.31
CA ILE A 118 6.70 -10.11 3.63
C ILE A 118 7.07 -8.94 4.56
N LYS A 119 8.28 -8.38 4.36
CA LYS A 119 8.78 -7.27 5.18
C LYS A 119 8.64 -5.93 4.49
N THR A 120 8.66 -5.91 3.16
CA THR A 120 8.67 -4.72 2.33
C THR A 120 7.79 -4.90 1.09
N LEU A 121 7.46 -3.79 0.43
CA LEU A 121 6.78 -3.81 -0.87
C LEU A 121 7.54 -4.66 -1.91
N CYS A 122 8.87 -4.76 -1.82
CA CYS A 122 9.70 -5.57 -2.71
C CYS A 122 9.60 -7.09 -2.46
N ASP A 123 9.15 -7.50 -1.26
CA ASP A 123 8.98 -8.93 -0.90
C ASP A 123 7.65 -9.49 -1.42
N MET A 124 6.70 -8.60 -1.75
CA MET A 124 5.63 -8.97 -2.67
C MET A 124 6.35 -9.44 -3.93
N ARG A 125 6.15 -10.68 -4.40
CA ARG A 125 6.87 -11.22 -5.58
C ARG A 125 6.56 -10.36 -6.81
N CYS A 126 7.32 -9.28 -6.97
CA CYS A 126 6.93 -8.00 -7.58
C CYS A 126 7.01 -7.99 -9.11
N SER A 127 6.50 -9.03 -9.77
CA SER A 127 6.30 -9.03 -11.22
C SER A 127 4.92 -8.50 -11.64
N CYS A 128 4.07 -8.11 -10.69
CA CYS A 128 2.66 -7.86 -10.98
C CYS A 128 2.18 -6.52 -10.43
N VAL A 129 2.72 -5.41 -10.95
CA VAL A 129 2.00 -4.14 -10.92
C VAL A 129 0.70 -4.37 -11.70
N LEU A 130 -0.45 -4.34 -11.02
CA LEU A 130 -1.74 -4.57 -11.67
C LEU A 130 -2.07 -3.42 -12.62
N ASN A 131 -1.88 -2.20 -12.11
CA ASN A 131 -2.07 -0.97 -12.83
C ASN A 131 -1.28 0.15 -12.15
N SER A 132 -0.86 1.15 -12.92
CA SER A 132 -0.18 2.33 -12.41
C SER A 132 -0.39 3.52 -13.32
N LEU A 133 -0.37 4.72 -12.76
CA LEU A 133 -0.27 5.97 -13.50
C LEU A 133 1.17 6.22 -13.93
N THR A 134 1.35 6.95 -15.03
CA THR A 134 2.64 7.55 -15.36
C THR A 134 2.90 8.76 -14.48
N TRP A 135 4.17 9.14 -14.35
CA TRP A 135 4.52 10.35 -13.60
C TRP A 135 3.91 11.61 -14.24
N GLU A 136 3.95 11.71 -15.57
CA GLU A 136 3.30 12.82 -16.29
C GLU A 136 1.81 12.96 -15.94
N ASN A 137 1.05 11.86 -15.86
CA ASN A 137 -0.37 11.90 -15.50
C ASN A 137 -0.57 12.45 -14.08
N ILE A 138 0.30 12.07 -13.13
CA ILE A 138 0.27 12.57 -11.76
C ILE A 138 0.54 14.08 -11.74
N GLU A 139 1.55 14.55 -12.47
CA GLU A 139 1.86 15.98 -12.58
C GLU A 139 0.71 16.78 -13.20
N GLN A 140 0.10 16.27 -14.27
CA GLN A 140 -1.04 16.91 -14.92
C GLN A 140 -2.24 17.01 -13.97
N MET A 141 -2.56 15.94 -13.22
CA MET A 141 -3.61 15.95 -12.21
C MET A 141 -3.33 16.97 -11.10
N ASN A 142 -2.09 17.01 -10.59
CA ASN A 142 -1.66 17.96 -9.58
C ASN A 142 -1.74 19.42 -10.09
N LYS A 143 -1.30 19.67 -11.32
CA LYS A 143 -1.37 20.98 -11.95
C LYS A 143 -2.82 21.43 -12.13
N ASN A 144 -3.70 20.56 -12.63
CA ASN A 144 -5.12 20.87 -12.81
C ASN A 144 -5.81 21.18 -11.48
N TYR A 145 -5.49 20.42 -10.43
CA TYR A 145 -6.00 20.67 -9.09
C TYR A 145 -5.50 22.02 -8.55
N LYS A 146 -4.22 22.35 -8.73
CA LYS A 146 -3.68 23.65 -8.32
C LYS A 146 -4.35 24.81 -9.06
N LEU A 147 -4.69 24.66 -10.34
CA LEU A 147 -5.38 25.68 -11.13
C LEU A 147 -6.84 25.89 -10.70
N SER A 148 -7.50 24.87 -10.13
CA SER A 148 -8.87 24.98 -9.65
C SER A 148 -8.99 25.55 -8.22
N HIS A 149 -7.87 25.80 -7.54
CA HIS A 149 -7.82 26.32 -6.18
C HIS A 149 -6.98 27.60 -6.11
N THR A 150 -7.32 28.52 -5.20
CA THR A 150 -6.62 29.81 -5.06
C THR A 150 -5.16 29.64 -4.60
N GLU A 151 -4.23 30.42 -5.18
CA GLU A 151 -2.76 30.35 -4.97
C GLU A 151 -2.28 30.42 -3.50
N ASN A 152 -3.13 30.85 -2.57
CA ASN A 152 -2.80 31.01 -1.15
C ASN A 152 -3.06 29.75 -0.29
N GLU A 153 -3.56 28.66 -0.88
CA GLU A 153 -3.80 27.41 -0.16
C GLU A 153 -2.63 26.44 -0.34
N LYS A 154 -2.11 25.94 0.80
CA LYS A 154 -1.10 24.88 0.80
C LYS A 154 -1.77 23.60 0.27
N ASN A 155 -1.49 23.28 -0.99
CA ASN A 155 -1.98 22.07 -1.64
C ASN A 155 -1.00 20.93 -1.36
N ASP A 156 -1.36 20.07 -0.41
CA ASP A 156 -0.58 18.87 -0.09
C ASP A 156 -0.97 17.76 -1.07
N LEU A 157 0.03 17.15 -1.71
CA LEU A 157 -0.14 16.01 -2.62
C LEU A 157 0.08 14.71 -1.85
N ILE A 158 -0.92 13.83 -1.87
CA ILE A 158 -0.85 12.50 -1.27
C ILE A 158 -0.95 11.46 -2.39
N LEU A 159 0.12 10.69 -2.58
CA LEU A 159 0.16 9.60 -3.54
C LEU A 159 -0.09 8.28 -2.83
N VAL A 160 -0.99 7.46 -3.36
CA VAL A 160 -1.44 6.22 -2.70
C VAL A 160 -1.01 5.01 -3.51
N ILE A 161 -0.29 4.10 -2.84
CA ILE A 161 0.03 2.78 -3.38
C ILE A 161 -0.81 1.76 -2.62
N SER A 162 -1.66 1.03 -3.34
CA SER A 162 -2.51 -0.01 -2.76
C SER A 162 -1.82 -1.37 -2.90
N VAL A 163 -1.78 -2.16 -1.83
CA VAL A 163 -1.25 -3.52 -1.83
C VAL A 163 -2.35 -4.50 -1.51
N ILE A 164 -2.56 -5.47 -2.40
CA ILE A 164 -3.65 -6.43 -2.33
C ILE A 164 -3.11 -7.81 -1.94
N PHE A 165 -3.59 -8.31 -0.81
CA PHE A 165 -3.42 -9.69 -0.35
C PHE A 165 -4.69 -10.45 -0.70
N ARG A 166 -4.59 -11.32 -1.70
CA ARG A 166 -5.71 -12.14 -2.16
C ARG A 166 -5.91 -13.33 -1.25
N THR A 167 -7.16 -13.73 -1.09
CA THR A 167 -7.53 -14.95 -0.36
C THR A 167 -8.32 -15.88 -1.27
N PRO A 168 -7.98 -17.18 -1.34
CA PRO A 168 -8.78 -18.17 -2.04
C PRO A 168 -9.98 -18.65 -1.19
N THR A 169 -10.06 -18.26 0.09
CA THR A 169 -11.08 -18.73 1.02
C THR A 169 -12.43 -18.10 0.72
N GLU A 170 -13.41 -18.92 0.37
CA GLU A 170 -14.79 -18.48 0.16
C GLU A 170 -15.33 -17.78 1.42
N GLY A 171 -16.06 -16.68 1.22
CA GLY A 171 -16.59 -15.86 2.31
C GLY A 171 -15.58 -14.88 2.92
N VAL A 172 -14.29 -14.96 2.57
CA VAL A 172 -13.27 -14.00 3.00
C VAL A 172 -12.98 -13.01 1.87
N LYS A 173 -12.95 -11.72 2.20
CA LYS A 173 -12.63 -10.65 1.26
C LYS A 173 -11.13 -10.44 1.17
N ASN A 174 -10.67 -9.91 0.04
CA ASN A 174 -9.26 -9.52 -0.11
C ASN A 174 -8.90 -8.45 0.92
N SER A 175 -7.67 -8.49 1.43
CA SER A 175 -7.14 -7.43 2.30
C SER A 175 -6.36 -6.42 1.45
N VAL A 176 -6.73 -5.16 1.53
CA VAL A 176 -6.10 -4.06 0.79
C VAL A 176 -5.47 -3.09 1.78
N PHE A 177 -4.16 -2.88 1.68
CA PHE A 177 -3.41 -1.94 2.50
C PHE A 177 -3.00 -0.74 1.66
N LYS A 178 -3.43 0.46 2.07
CA LYS A 178 -3.09 1.70 1.37
C LYS A 178 -1.90 2.38 2.05
N PHE A 179 -0.80 2.51 1.32
CA PHE A 179 0.34 3.33 1.70
C PHE A 179 0.11 4.75 1.19
N ASN A 180 -0.09 5.69 2.11
CA ASN A 180 -0.32 7.09 1.79
C ASN A 180 1.01 7.86 1.90
N TYR A 181 1.52 8.40 0.80
CA TYR A 181 2.76 9.17 0.77
C TYR A 181 2.45 10.66 0.63
N ARG A 182 2.66 11.44 1.70
CA ARG A 182 2.55 12.90 1.63
C ARG A 182 3.85 13.45 1.04
N ILE A 183 3.76 14.02 -0.16
CA ILE A 183 4.88 14.60 -0.88
C ILE A 183 5.18 15.97 -0.29
N LYS A 184 6.41 16.15 0.22
CA LYS A 184 6.88 17.46 0.66
C LYS A 184 7.26 18.29 -0.55
N ASN A 185 6.54 19.40 -0.76
CA ASN A 185 6.98 20.45 -1.66
C ASN A 185 8.15 21.18 -1.00
N THR A 186 9.37 21.01 -1.52
CA THR A 186 10.51 21.91 -1.23
C THR A 186 10.35 23.25 -1.92
#